data_AF-A0A6U2HZC3-F1
#
_entry.id   AF-A0A6U2HZC3-F1
#
_cell.length_a   1.000
_cell.length_b   1.000
_cell.length_c   1.000
_cell.angle_alpha   90.00
_cell.angle_beta   90.00
_cell.angle_gamma   90.00
#
_symmetry.space_group_name_H-M   'P 1'
#
loop_
_entity.id
_entity.type
_entity.pdbx_description
1 polymer ?
#
loop_
_entity_poly.entity_id
_entity_poly.type
_entity_poly.pdbx_seq_one_letter_code
_entity_poly.pdbx_strand_id
1 'polypeptide(L)'
;ATVSAVASAFALAACRCNSEVSAKKKGAVAPRVLCIAPFDDLPGQYVAMMNSIFSFQKTGVLVDACVLCDKDCRLLQQAADITHGAYWRPEPKDLQGNALVQYLITVFLSDKGTRFSDAACSQPLLRIPMPQQVDYRASCFKTNQPIDLGFVCSVCLAIFSTPVVICDICDSKMEIERSGAKKKKKVAGKEKGG
;
A
#
# COMPACT_ATOMS: atom_id res chain seq x y z
N ALA A 1 20.54 12.97 -3.58
CA ALA A 1 19.36 12.10 -3.71
C ALA A 1 18.14 12.99 -3.88
N THR A 2 17.52 12.98 -5.06
CA THR A 2 16.29 13.73 -5.33
C THR A 2 15.17 13.12 -4.51
N VAL A 3 14.70 13.82 -3.48
CA VAL A 3 13.56 13.38 -2.67
C VAL A 3 12.33 13.51 -3.57
N SER A 4 11.89 12.39 -4.15
CA SER A 4 10.76 12.35 -5.08
C SER A 4 9.49 12.84 -4.37
N ALA A 5 8.83 13.90 -4.81
CA ALA A 5 7.68 14.50 -4.11
C ALA A 5 6.34 13.76 -4.42
N VAL A 6 6.38 12.42 -4.48
CA VAL A 6 5.27 11.59 -4.98
C VAL A 6 4.10 11.57 -4.01
N ALA A 7 4.36 11.45 -2.70
CA ALA A 7 3.29 11.49 -1.71
C ALA A 7 2.45 12.78 -1.79
N SER A 8 3.09 13.94 -1.97
CA SER A 8 2.39 15.21 -2.16
C SER A 8 1.61 15.26 -3.48
N ALA A 9 2.16 14.70 -4.57
CA ALA A 9 1.46 14.61 -5.84
C ALA A 9 0.21 13.71 -5.74
N PHE A 10 0.31 12.58 -5.03
CA PHE A 10 -0.81 11.70 -4.74
C PHE A 10 -1.88 12.39 -3.89
N ALA A 11 -1.47 13.13 -2.84
CA ALA A 11 -2.41 13.88 -2.01
C ALA A 11 -3.15 14.98 -2.81
N LEU A 12 -2.45 15.70 -3.68
CA LEU A 12 -3.05 16.69 -4.57
C LEU A 12 -4.04 16.05 -5.55
N ALA A 13 -3.65 14.93 -6.17
CA ALA A 13 -4.50 14.16 -7.07
C ALA A 13 -5.74 13.66 -6.33
N ALA A 14 -5.62 13.15 -5.10
CA ALA A 14 -6.75 12.71 -4.29
C ALA A 14 -7.73 13.86 -3.99
N CYS A 15 -7.21 15.03 -3.64
CA CYS A 15 -8.04 16.21 -3.42
C CYS A 15 -8.81 16.63 -4.69
N ARG A 16 -8.12 16.66 -5.84
CA ARG A 16 -8.76 17.00 -7.13
C ARG A 16 -9.80 15.98 -7.56
N CYS A 17 -9.47 14.69 -7.49
CA CYS A 17 -10.41 13.63 -7.82
C CYS A 17 -11.64 13.69 -6.90
N ASN A 18 -11.45 13.91 -5.60
CA ASN A 18 -12.55 14.04 -4.66
C ASN A 18 -13.44 15.27 -4.96
N SER A 19 -12.84 16.38 -5.38
CA SER A 19 -13.58 17.57 -5.81
C SER A 19 -14.43 17.29 -7.06
N GLU A 20 -13.88 16.61 -8.06
CA GLU A 20 -14.61 16.26 -9.29
C GLU A 20 -15.75 15.26 -9.02
N VAL A 21 -15.49 14.22 -8.21
CA VAL A 21 -16.50 13.24 -7.81
C VAL A 21 -17.63 13.90 -7.01
N SER A 22 -17.28 14.83 -6.12
CA SER A 22 -18.25 15.54 -5.28
C SER A 22 -19.06 16.59 -6.06
N ALA A 23 -18.47 17.20 -7.09
CA ALA A 23 -19.09 18.28 -7.85
C ALA A 23 -20.29 17.83 -8.70
N LYS A 24 -20.48 16.52 -8.94
CA LYS A 24 -21.62 15.89 -9.66
C LYS A 24 -22.18 16.72 -10.83
N LYS A 25 -21.30 17.36 -11.62
CA LYS A 25 -21.73 18.15 -12.77
C LYS A 25 -22.31 17.19 -13.82
N LYS A 26 -23.41 17.58 -14.47
CA LYS A 26 -23.96 16.82 -15.61
C LYS A 26 -22.87 16.74 -16.69
N GLY A 27 -22.36 15.53 -16.95
CA GLY A 27 -21.20 15.29 -17.84
C GLY A 27 -19.85 15.10 -17.14
N ALA A 28 -19.82 14.94 -15.81
CA ALA A 28 -18.57 14.67 -15.08
C ALA A 28 -17.94 13.35 -15.54
N VAL A 29 -16.69 13.43 -16.00
CA VAL A 29 -15.87 12.28 -16.38
C VAL A 29 -15.40 11.57 -15.11
N ALA A 30 -15.41 10.23 -15.11
CA ALA A 30 -14.88 9.46 -14.00
C ALA A 30 -13.36 9.72 -13.86
N PRO A 31 -12.87 10.28 -12.75
CA PRO A 31 -11.46 10.55 -12.60
C PRO A 31 -10.67 9.25 -12.42
N ARG A 32 -9.44 9.26 -12.93
CA ARG A 32 -8.48 8.15 -12.87
C ARG A 32 -7.09 8.72 -12.76
N VAL A 33 -6.22 8.02 -12.01
CA VAL A 33 -4.85 8.47 -11.75
C VAL A 33 -3.89 7.50 -12.41
N LEU A 34 -3.02 8.00 -13.28
CA LEU A 34 -1.88 7.26 -13.82
C LEU A 34 -0.59 7.80 -13.20
N CYS A 35 0.16 6.93 -12.54
CA CYS A 35 1.49 7.22 -12.01
C CYS A 35 2.55 6.60 -12.91
N ILE A 36 3.43 7.43 -13.45
CA ILE A 36 4.63 6.98 -14.16
C ILE A 36 5.81 7.23 -13.23
N ALA A 37 6.40 6.15 -12.73
CA ALA A 37 7.38 6.20 -11.66
C ALA A 37 8.77 5.79 -12.18
N PRO A 38 9.73 6.74 -12.28
CA PRO A 38 11.13 6.45 -12.54
C PRO A 38 11.91 6.19 -11.23
N PHE A 39 11.26 5.62 -10.23
CA PHE A 39 11.85 5.36 -8.91
C PHE A 39 11.39 3.99 -8.39
N ASP A 40 12.14 3.45 -7.42
CA ASP A 40 11.86 2.19 -6.74
C ASP A 40 11.06 2.41 -5.45
N ASP A 41 11.33 1.67 -4.38
CA ASP A 41 10.53 1.74 -3.15
C ASP A 41 10.92 2.96 -2.29
N LEU A 42 9.94 3.77 -1.85
CA LEU A 42 10.15 4.95 -1.00
C LEU A 42 9.52 4.75 0.39
N PRO A 43 10.20 4.08 1.33
CA PRO A 43 9.61 3.76 2.62
C PRO A 43 9.29 5.01 3.46
N GLY A 44 10.10 6.07 3.34
CA GLY A 44 9.87 7.33 4.07
C GLY A 44 8.57 8.05 3.68
N GLN A 45 7.94 7.68 2.56
CA GLN A 45 6.68 8.27 2.07
C GLN A 45 5.50 7.31 2.16
N TYR A 46 5.72 6.09 2.68
CA TYR A 46 4.73 5.03 2.73
C TYR A 46 3.40 5.48 3.34
N VAL A 47 3.44 6.03 4.57
CA VAL A 47 2.22 6.42 5.31
C VAL A 47 1.42 7.49 4.55
N ALA A 48 2.10 8.53 4.07
CA ALA A 48 1.44 9.62 3.35
C ALA A 48 0.81 9.15 2.03
N MET A 49 1.49 8.24 1.33
CA MET A 49 0.99 7.68 0.09
C MET A 49 -0.18 6.72 0.33
N MET A 50 -0.10 5.86 1.35
CA MET A 50 -1.19 4.94 1.73
C MET A 50 -2.46 5.70 2.13
N ASN A 51 -2.35 6.80 2.87
CA ASN A 51 -3.51 7.65 3.19
C ASN A 51 -4.19 8.19 1.92
N SER A 52 -3.40 8.52 0.90
CA SER A 52 -3.92 8.96 -0.40
C SER A 52 -4.56 7.81 -1.17
N ILE A 53 -3.95 6.61 -1.15
CA ILE A 53 -4.48 5.39 -1.77
C ILE A 53 -5.84 4.99 -1.19
N PHE A 54 -5.97 4.99 0.14
CA PHE A 54 -7.26 4.71 0.79
C PHE A 54 -8.31 5.78 0.48
N SER A 55 -7.88 7.04 0.26
CA SER A 55 -8.78 8.09 -0.20
C SER A 55 -9.28 7.80 -1.63
N PHE A 56 -8.39 7.38 -2.54
CA PHE A 56 -8.78 6.96 -3.90
C PHE A 56 -9.77 5.80 -3.88
N GLN A 57 -9.49 4.76 -3.09
CA GLN A 57 -10.37 3.61 -2.91
C GLN A 57 -11.77 4.04 -2.44
N LYS A 58 -11.85 4.91 -1.44
CA LYS A 58 -13.13 5.42 -0.92
C LYS A 58 -13.92 6.20 -1.96
N THR A 59 -13.23 6.94 -2.83
CA THR A 59 -13.86 7.68 -3.94
C THR A 59 -14.13 6.83 -5.18
N GLY A 60 -13.68 5.57 -5.21
CA GLY A 60 -13.83 4.66 -6.35
C GLY A 60 -12.99 5.04 -7.57
N VAL A 61 -11.87 5.74 -7.34
CA VAL A 61 -10.90 6.20 -8.35
C VAL A 61 -9.83 5.13 -8.53
N LEU A 62 -9.62 4.70 -9.78
CA LEU A 62 -8.59 3.72 -10.11
C LEU A 62 -7.21 4.39 -10.13
N VAL A 63 -6.21 3.73 -9.56
CA VAL A 63 -4.81 4.15 -9.61
C VAL A 63 -4.01 3.14 -10.43
N ASP A 64 -3.49 3.57 -11.56
CA ASP A 64 -2.63 2.77 -12.40
C ASP A 64 -1.18 3.21 -12.25
N ALA A 65 -0.28 2.25 -12.32
CA ALA A 65 1.15 2.47 -12.13
C ALA A 65 1.95 1.85 -13.27
N CYS A 66 2.83 2.68 -13.86
CA CYS A 66 3.87 2.26 -14.79
C CYS A 66 5.24 2.54 -14.15
N VAL A 67 5.95 1.49 -13.75
CA VAL A 67 7.27 1.61 -13.12
C VAL A 67 8.35 1.46 -14.19
N LEU A 68 9.18 2.49 -14.36
CA LEU A 68 10.25 2.53 -15.36
C LEU A 68 11.62 2.06 -14.81
N CYS A 69 11.67 1.63 -13.56
CA CYS A 69 12.87 1.11 -12.92
C CYS A 69 12.99 -0.42 -13.07
N ASP A 70 14.22 -0.91 -12.92
CA ASP A 70 14.52 -2.35 -12.93
C ASP A 70 13.83 -3.12 -11.79
N LYS A 71 13.59 -2.43 -10.67
CA LYS A 71 12.98 -3.00 -9.47
C LYS A 71 11.51 -2.65 -9.38
N ASP A 72 10.72 -3.61 -8.89
CA ASP A 72 9.33 -3.39 -8.55
C ASP A 72 9.17 -2.44 -7.37
N CYS A 73 8.14 -1.59 -7.44
CA CYS A 73 7.76 -0.69 -6.36
C CYS A 73 6.56 -1.27 -5.60
N ARG A 74 6.80 -1.81 -4.40
CA ARG A 74 5.77 -2.47 -3.57
C ARG A 74 4.58 -1.57 -3.30
N LEU A 75 4.85 -0.31 -2.98
CA LEU A 75 3.82 0.69 -2.67
C LEU A 75 2.87 0.95 -3.84
N LEU A 76 3.40 0.99 -5.07
CA LEU A 76 2.57 1.14 -6.28
C LEU A 76 1.84 -0.14 -6.66
N GLN A 77 2.41 -1.31 -6.37
CA GLN A 77 1.69 -2.59 -6.51
C GLN A 77 0.49 -2.64 -5.56
N GLN A 78 0.68 -2.25 -4.29
CA GLN A 78 -0.42 -2.11 -3.32
C GLN A 78 -1.45 -1.08 -3.78
N ALA A 79 -1.01 0.06 -4.32
CA ALA A 79 -1.92 1.09 -4.84
C ALA A 79 -2.84 0.55 -5.95
N ALA A 80 -2.27 -0.16 -6.93
CA ALA A 80 -3.01 -0.76 -8.02
C ALA A 80 -3.98 -1.84 -7.52
N ASP A 81 -3.54 -2.70 -6.59
CA ASP A 81 -4.38 -3.77 -6.06
C ASP A 81 -5.56 -3.24 -5.22
N ILE A 82 -5.30 -2.31 -4.29
CA ILE A 82 -6.33 -1.70 -3.42
C ILE A 82 -7.38 -0.94 -4.21
N THR A 83 -6.98 -0.28 -5.29
CA THR A 83 -7.88 0.54 -6.12
C THR A 83 -8.43 -0.19 -7.34
N HIS A 84 -8.06 -1.46 -7.56
CA HIS A 84 -8.37 -2.24 -8.76
C HIS A 84 -7.86 -1.60 -10.07
N GLY A 85 -6.72 -0.91 -10.01
CA GLY A 85 -6.00 -0.39 -11.17
C GLY A 85 -5.00 -1.39 -11.78
N ALA A 86 -4.30 -0.96 -12.83
CA ALA A 86 -3.27 -1.75 -13.49
C ALA A 86 -1.87 -1.43 -12.95
N TYR A 87 -1.04 -2.47 -12.83
CA TYR A 87 0.38 -2.30 -12.55
C TYR A 87 1.18 -2.92 -13.70
N TRP A 88 2.08 -2.14 -14.28
CA TRP A 88 2.98 -2.62 -15.32
C TRP A 88 4.40 -2.15 -15.08
N ARG A 89 5.35 -3.05 -15.29
CA ARG A 89 6.77 -2.75 -15.30
C ARG A 89 7.37 -3.29 -16.61
N PRO A 90 7.58 -2.46 -17.63
CA PRO A 90 8.28 -2.87 -18.83
C PRO A 90 9.74 -3.20 -18.51
N GLU A 91 10.33 -4.18 -19.20
CA GLU A 91 11.76 -4.42 -19.07
C GLU A 91 12.55 -3.28 -19.75
N PRO A 92 13.73 -2.91 -19.22
CA PRO A 92 14.55 -1.82 -19.77
C PRO A 92 14.96 -2.04 -21.23
N LYS A 93 15.05 -3.30 -21.66
CA LYS A 93 15.36 -3.69 -23.03
C LYS A 93 14.23 -3.35 -23.98
N ASP A 94 12.99 -3.49 -23.51
CA ASP A 94 11.78 -3.24 -24.29
C ASP A 94 11.47 -1.74 -24.39
N LEU A 95 12.07 -0.90 -23.53
CA LEU A 95 11.91 0.55 -23.54
C LEU A 95 12.68 1.26 -24.67
N GLN A 96 13.39 0.54 -25.53
CA GLN A 96 14.09 1.13 -26.67
C GLN A 96 13.08 1.51 -27.78
N GLY A 97 13.03 2.80 -28.14
CA GLY A 97 12.15 3.31 -29.20
C GLY A 97 10.74 3.69 -28.73
N ASN A 98 9.72 3.36 -29.53
CA ASN A 98 8.32 3.78 -29.31
C ASN A 98 7.48 2.82 -28.44
N ALA A 99 8.10 1.82 -27.83
CA ALA A 99 7.40 0.77 -27.07
C ALA A 99 6.66 1.31 -25.84
N LEU A 100 7.18 2.35 -25.16
CA LEU A 100 6.48 2.97 -24.03
C LEU A 100 5.09 3.48 -24.43
N VAL A 101 4.98 4.12 -25.60
CA VAL A 101 3.71 4.61 -26.13
C VAL A 101 2.75 3.46 -26.39
N GLN A 102 3.26 2.33 -26.92
CA GLN A 102 2.46 1.13 -27.11
C GLN A 102 1.89 0.61 -25.78
N TYR A 103 2.69 0.57 -24.71
CA TYR A 103 2.19 0.19 -23.38
C TYR A 103 1.18 1.19 -22.82
N LEU A 104 1.41 2.50 -22.97
CA LEU A 104 0.47 3.54 -22.55
C LEU A 104 -0.89 3.40 -23.23
N ILE A 105 -0.90 3.13 -24.52
CA ILE A 105 -2.14 2.94 -25.29
C ILE A 105 -2.81 1.61 -24.92
N THR A 106 -2.05 0.52 -24.85
CA THR A 106 -2.64 -0.83 -24.73
C THR A 106 -3.10 -1.13 -23.30
N VAL A 107 -2.32 -0.74 -22.30
CA VAL A 107 -2.57 -1.07 -20.89
C VAL A 107 -3.33 0.04 -20.18
N PHE A 108 -3.02 1.31 -20.47
CA PHE A 108 -3.46 2.44 -19.64
C PHE A 108 -4.55 3.31 -20.28
N LEU A 109 -4.89 3.17 -21.56
CA LEU A 109 -5.88 4.02 -22.22
C LEU A 109 -7.33 3.68 -21.85
N SER A 110 -7.65 2.40 -21.65
CA SER A 110 -9.02 1.94 -21.41
C SER A 110 -9.65 2.60 -20.18
N ASP A 111 -10.87 3.12 -20.32
CA ASP A 111 -11.63 3.74 -19.23
C ASP A 111 -12.26 2.68 -18.29
N LYS A 112 -12.67 3.08 -17.08
CA LYS A 112 -13.30 2.22 -16.08
C LYS A 112 -14.45 1.39 -16.66
N GLY A 113 -15.32 2.00 -17.48
CA GLY A 113 -16.46 1.31 -18.09
C GLY A 113 -16.12 0.33 -19.21
N THR A 114 -14.91 0.42 -19.81
CA THR A 114 -14.44 -0.58 -20.78
C THR A 114 -13.61 -1.67 -20.11
N ARG A 115 -12.98 -1.36 -18.98
CA ARG A 115 -12.25 -2.34 -18.17
C ARG A 115 -13.17 -3.28 -17.42
N PHE A 116 -14.27 -2.77 -16.87
CA PHE A 116 -15.16 -3.51 -15.97
C PHE A 116 -16.61 -3.47 -16.47
N SER A 117 -17.33 -4.57 -16.29
CA SER A 117 -18.76 -4.64 -16.62
C SER A 117 -19.64 -3.98 -15.57
N ASP A 118 -19.12 -3.82 -14.35
CA ASP A 118 -19.82 -3.31 -13.19
C ASP A 118 -19.16 -2.05 -12.61
N ALA A 119 -19.98 -1.19 -11.99
CA ALA A 119 -19.50 0.02 -11.34
C ALA A 119 -18.61 -0.27 -10.12
N ALA A 120 -18.72 -1.48 -9.54
CA ALA A 120 -17.94 -1.96 -8.41
C ALA A 120 -16.56 -2.52 -8.81
N CYS A 121 -16.24 -2.58 -10.11
CA CYS A 121 -14.95 -3.08 -10.63
C CYS A 121 -14.63 -4.52 -10.20
N SER A 122 -15.66 -5.35 -9.98
CA SER A 122 -15.48 -6.74 -9.58
C SER A 122 -15.37 -7.70 -10.77
N GLN A 123 -15.84 -7.28 -11.95
CA GLN A 123 -15.92 -8.14 -13.14
C GLN A 123 -15.15 -7.51 -14.32
N PRO A 124 -13.88 -7.91 -14.55
CA PRO A 124 -13.09 -7.36 -15.64
C PRO A 124 -13.56 -7.90 -17.01
N LEU A 125 -13.85 -7.00 -17.94
CA LEU A 125 -14.12 -7.30 -19.35
C LEU A 125 -12.82 -7.46 -20.15
N LEU A 126 -11.79 -6.71 -19.77
CA LEU A 126 -10.48 -6.76 -20.38
C LEU A 126 -9.49 -7.45 -19.45
N ARG A 127 -8.66 -8.34 -20.01
CA ARG A 127 -7.59 -9.00 -19.27
C ARG A 127 -6.36 -8.08 -19.20
N ILE A 128 -6.38 -7.17 -18.22
CA ILE A 128 -5.31 -6.21 -17.98
C ILE A 128 -4.31 -6.81 -17.00
N PRO A 129 -3.00 -6.53 -17.13
CA PRO A 129 -2.02 -6.94 -16.14
C PRO A 129 -2.37 -6.36 -14.77
N MET A 130 -2.84 -7.23 -13.89
CA MET A 130 -3.00 -6.95 -12.46
C MET A 130 -1.75 -7.45 -11.72
N PRO A 131 -1.36 -6.79 -10.61
CA PRO A 131 -0.24 -7.25 -9.82
C PRO A 131 -0.56 -8.63 -9.21
N GLN A 132 0.19 -9.67 -9.62
CA GLN A 132 -0.14 -11.06 -9.29
C GLN A 132 0.31 -11.47 -7.88
N GLN A 133 1.36 -10.84 -7.34
CA GLN A 133 1.88 -11.11 -6.00
C GLN A 133 2.29 -9.80 -5.35
N VAL A 134 1.41 -9.25 -4.51
CA VAL A 134 1.67 -8.02 -3.75
C VAL A 134 2.10 -8.38 -2.33
N ASP A 135 3.21 -7.79 -1.89
CA ASP A 135 3.70 -7.94 -0.52
C ASP A 135 2.99 -6.94 0.40
N TYR A 136 2.15 -7.43 1.31
CA TYR A 136 1.39 -6.63 2.28
C TYR A 136 2.02 -6.60 3.68
N ARG A 137 3.25 -7.08 3.82
CA ARG A 137 3.91 -7.11 5.12
C ARG A 137 4.09 -5.71 5.68
N ALA A 138 3.92 -5.61 6.98
CA ALA A 138 4.17 -4.37 7.70
C ALA A 138 5.65 -4.01 7.64
N SER A 139 5.95 -2.73 7.46
CA SER A 139 7.30 -2.21 7.57
C SER A 139 7.57 -1.74 9.00
N CYS A 140 8.70 -2.14 9.57
CA CYS A 140 9.16 -1.64 10.85
C CYS A 140 9.48 -0.14 10.73
N PHE A 141 8.92 0.70 11.60
CA PHE A 141 9.13 2.16 11.56
C PHE A 141 10.59 2.57 11.81
N LYS A 142 11.36 1.74 12.51
CA LYS A 142 12.77 2.01 12.82
C LYS A 142 13.70 1.67 11.66
N THR A 143 13.49 0.52 11.01
CA THR A 143 14.39 0.02 9.96
C THR A 143 13.85 0.24 8.55
N ASN A 144 12.57 0.59 8.41
CA ASN A 144 11.86 0.71 7.14
C ASN A 144 11.91 -0.57 6.29
N GLN A 145 12.10 -1.72 6.93
CA GLN A 145 12.12 -3.03 6.29
C GLN A 145 10.84 -3.79 6.58
N PRO A 146 10.34 -4.61 5.63
CA PRO A 146 9.20 -5.48 5.85
C PRO A 146 9.54 -6.53 6.92
N ILE A 147 8.59 -6.82 7.79
CA ILE A 147 8.72 -7.83 8.85
C ILE A 147 7.53 -8.79 8.84
N ASP A 148 7.80 -10.05 9.18
CA ASP A 148 6.75 -11.08 9.31
C ASP A 148 6.18 -11.13 10.73
N LEU A 149 7.00 -10.83 11.74
CA LEU A 149 6.62 -10.75 13.15
C LEU A 149 7.09 -9.41 13.71
N GLY A 150 6.22 -8.73 14.45
CA GLY A 150 6.51 -7.41 15.00
C GLY A 150 5.75 -7.12 16.28
N PHE A 151 6.24 -6.13 17.02
CA PHE A 151 5.63 -5.58 18.23
C PHE A 151 4.93 -4.28 17.88
N VAL A 152 3.68 -4.13 18.31
CA VAL A 152 2.85 -2.96 18.00
C VAL A 152 2.72 -2.10 19.25
N CYS A 153 2.88 -0.79 19.10
CA CYS A 153 2.60 0.17 20.16
C CYS A 153 1.10 0.31 20.39
N SER A 154 0.65 0.17 21.64
CA SER A 154 -0.76 0.31 22.01
C SER A 154 -1.32 1.72 21.86
N VAL A 155 -0.46 2.75 21.82
CA VAL A 155 -0.87 4.15 21.73
C VAL A 155 -0.89 4.64 20.29
N CYS A 156 0.23 4.53 19.57
CA CYS A 156 0.37 5.09 18.22
C CYS A 156 0.26 4.05 17.09
N LEU A 157 0.08 2.76 17.42
CA LEU A 157 0.04 1.65 16.46
C LEU A 157 1.31 1.48 15.63
N ALA A 158 2.42 2.11 16.02
CA ALA A 158 3.71 1.92 15.38
C ALA A 158 4.22 0.49 15.55
N ILE A 159 4.80 -0.05 14.48
CA ILE A 159 5.26 -1.44 14.39
C ILE A 159 6.78 -1.49 14.44
N PHE A 160 7.32 -2.35 15.31
CA PHE A 160 8.76 -2.53 15.52
C PHE A 160 9.18 -3.99 15.30
N SER A 161 10.38 -4.18 14.75
CA SER A 161 10.99 -5.50 14.51
C SER A 161 11.52 -6.15 15.80
N THR A 162 11.89 -5.33 16.79
CA THR A 162 12.38 -5.78 18.10
C THR A 162 11.51 -5.18 19.20
N PRO A 163 11.41 -5.85 20.36
CA PRO A 163 10.64 -5.31 21.48
C PRO A 163 11.36 -4.08 22.03
N VAL A 164 10.64 -2.97 22.11
CA VAL A 164 11.12 -1.70 22.68
C VAL A 164 10.34 -1.38 23.95
N VAL A 165 11.05 -0.88 24.98
CA VAL A 165 10.44 -0.50 26.27
C VAL A 165 9.81 0.89 26.20
N ILE A 166 10.33 1.76 25.34
CA ILE A 166 9.83 3.11 25.08
C ILE A 166 9.64 3.23 23.57
N CYS A 167 8.51 3.77 23.15
CA CYS A 167 8.22 3.96 21.72
C CYS A 167 9.01 5.14 21.16
N ASP A 168 9.82 4.91 20.11
CA ASP A 168 10.63 5.94 19.43
C ASP A 168 9.77 7.04 18.75
N ILE A 169 8.44 6.91 18.68
CA ILE A 169 7.53 7.83 17.98
C ILE A 169 6.68 8.66 18.94
N CYS A 170 6.13 8.06 20.00
CA CYS A 170 5.23 8.73 20.94
C CYS A 170 5.75 8.75 22.38
N ASP A 171 6.95 8.24 22.64
CA ASP A 171 7.61 8.17 23.95
C ASP A 171 6.82 7.42 25.05
N SER A 172 5.79 6.67 24.67
CA SER A 172 5.02 5.87 25.62
C SER A 172 5.82 4.67 26.12
N LYS A 173 5.76 4.38 27.42
CA LYS A 173 6.31 3.15 28.01
C LYS A 173 5.43 1.95 27.61
N MET A 174 6.08 0.92 27.09
CA MET A 174 5.45 -0.30 26.63
C MET A 174 5.62 -1.38 27.70
N GLU A 175 4.51 -1.94 28.17
CA GLU A 175 4.53 -3.09 29.07
C GLU A 175 4.80 -4.37 28.26
N ILE A 176 6.05 -4.84 28.28
CA ILE A 176 6.39 -6.12 27.68
C ILE A 176 6.01 -7.21 28.69
N GLU A 177 4.73 -7.56 28.72
CA GLU A 177 4.25 -8.78 29.38
C GLU A 177 4.95 -9.98 28.73
N ARG A 178 5.89 -10.61 29.44
CA ARG A 178 6.52 -11.87 29.04
C ARG A 178 5.48 -12.99 29.11
N SER A 179 4.63 -13.08 28.10
CA SER A 179 3.68 -14.18 27.92
C SER A 179 4.45 -15.47 27.63
N GLY A 180 4.77 -16.25 28.68
CA GLY A 180 5.35 -17.58 28.48
C GLY A 180 5.88 -18.37 29.69
N ALA A 181 6.12 -17.77 30.86
CA ALA A 181 6.55 -18.57 32.03
C ALA A 181 5.33 -18.99 32.87
N LYS A 182 4.63 -20.06 32.46
CA LYS A 182 3.65 -20.75 33.33
C LYS A 182 4.35 -21.11 34.66
N LYS A 183 4.07 -20.36 35.73
CA LYS A 183 4.40 -20.74 37.10
C LYS A 183 3.74 -22.10 37.38
N LYS A 184 4.52 -23.19 37.37
CA LYS A 184 4.08 -24.48 37.92
C LYS A 184 3.72 -24.26 39.39
N LYS A 185 2.43 -24.22 39.70
CA LYS A 185 1.93 -24.26 41.08
C LYS A 185 2.28 -25.65 41.62
N LYS A 186 3.33 -25.76 42.44
CA LYS A 186 3.61 -26.98 43.21
C LYS A 186 2.41 -27.20 44.15
N VAL A 187 1.60 -28.22 43.88
CA VAL A 187 0.63 -28.73 44.85
C VAL A 187 1.46 -29.50 45.88
N ALA A 188 1.64 -28.91 47.06
CA ALA A 188 2.23 -29.60 48.20
C ALA A 188 1.25 -30.70 48.65
N GLY A 189 1.73 -31.95 48.62
CA GLY A 189 1.02 -33.09 49.18
C GLY A 189 0.73 -32.85 50.66
N LYS A 190 -0.47 -33.24 51.08
CA LYS A 190 -0.82 -33.35 52.49
C LYS A 190 -1.07 -34.82 52.77
N GLU A 191 -0.01 -35.52 53.18
CA GLU A 191 -0.14 -36.76 53.95
C GLU A 191 -0.99 -36.46 55.18
N LYS A 192 -2.03 -37.27 55.39
CA LYS A 192 -2.67 -37.43 56.69
C LYS A 192 -2.52 -38.90 57.07
N GLY A 193 -1.61 -39.15 58.01
CA GLY A 193 -1.72 -40.29 58.92
C GLY A 193 -2.82 -40.03 59.95
N GLY A 194 -3.41 -41.11 60.45
CA GLY A 194 -4.49 -41.13 61.43
C GLY A 194 -5.40 -42.32 61.16
#